data_AF-A0A1D1V6A5-F1
#
_entry.id   AF-A0A1D1V6A5-F1
#
_cell.length_a   1.000
_cell.length_b   1.000
_cell.length_c   1.000
_cell.angle_alpha   90.00
_cell.angle_beta   90.00
_cell.angle_gamma   90.00
#
_symmetry.space_group_name_H-M   'P 1'
#
loop_
_entity.id
_entity.type
_entity.pdbx_description
1 polymer ?
#
loop_
_entity_poly.entity_id
_entity_poly.type
_entity_poly.pdbx_seq_one_letter_code
_entity_poly.pdbx_strand_id
1 'polypeptide(L)'
;MMRFVTSWICLALLCLSLVVARRPKAHPSTGQSDETSINGVNTASDNRKLAERVVAKKNPLTGEIELKEEQIPLLPDEEDQVDEVDDSTDPAAAYTKTNPCADDPCEEGQECSLNDAGQPVCNCIKECPSDSPIKVCSSTNKTFDSECHLYQQRCLCQRDLLGCTDPTNKDMQLEYLRGCRELALCTQDEMADFPRRMGDWLFQIMKELAERNELPAQYRKYEKRSEKKYQPGQPLPHPILWKFCDLDKGPNDRHVSRKELMPIRAPLIPMEHCIAPFLDDCDTDNDHKLTLSEWGKCLKLDEGEIEDICSHAMQQNGMKRPRSSGNEPITNDQDDEDNDEE
;
A
#
# COMPACT_ATOMS: atom_id res chain seq x y z
N MET A 1 6.38 -33.55 -74.11
CA MET A 1 5.15 -34.13 -73.54
C MET A 1 4.24 -32.97 -73.12
N MET A 2 3.07 -32.89 -73.77
CA MET A 2 1.76 -32.28 -73.42
C MET A 2 1.75 -31.28 -72.24
N ARG A 3 1.44 -29.98 -72.38
CA ARG A 3 0.19 -29.28 -72.81
C ARG A 3 -1.09 -29.68 -72.06
N PHE A 4 -1.93 -28.67 -71.78
CA PHE A 4 -3.38 -28.66 -71.45
C PHE A 4 -3.77 -28.67 -69.95
N VAL A 5 -4.75 -27.91 -69.42
CA VAL A 5 -5.54 -26.72 -69.89
C VAL A 5 -6.43 -26.24 -68.72
N THR A 6 -6.65 -24.92 -68.67
CA THR A 6 -7.81 -24.12 -68.17
C THR A 6 -8.76 -24.61 -67.06
N SER A 7 -8.95 -23.71 -66.08
CA SER A 7 -10.22 -23.04 -65.73
C SER A 7 -11.54 -23.78 -66.04
N TRP A 8 -12.29 -24.11 -64.98
CA TRP A 8 -13.76 -24.20 -65.01
C TRP A 8 -14.36 -23.41 -63.85
N ILE A 9 -15.11 -22.37 -64.23
CA ILE A 9 -16.09 -21.60 -63.47
C ILE A 9 -17.43 -22.35 -63.55
N CYS A 10 -18.21 -22.39 -62.47
CA CYS A 10 -19.70 -22.31 -62.40
C CYS A 10 -20.21 -22.91 -61.06
N LEU A 11 -20.85 -22.18 -60.15
CA LEU A 11 -22.20 -21.54 -60.14
C LEU A 11 -23.20 -22.38 -59.32
N ALA A 12 -23.60 -21.85 -58.15
CA ALA A 12 -24.94 -21.94 -57.53
C ALA A 12 -24.86 -21.26 -56.13
N LEU A 13 -25.21 -19.98 -55.98
CA LEU A 13 -26.56 -19.39 -55.82
C LEU A 13 -27.29 -19.77 -54.51
N LEU A 14 -27.31 -18.78 -53.61
CA LEU A 14 -28.45 -18.20 -52.89
C LEU A 14 -29.52 -19.13 -52.30
N CYS A 15 -29.72 -19.01 -50.97
CA CYS A 15 -31.06 -18.86 -50.42
C CYS A 15 -31.06 -17.94 -49.20
N LEU A 16 -31.67 -16.77 -49.39
CA LEU A 16 -32.09 -15.78 -48.39
C LEU A 16 -33.52 -16.12 -47.94
N SER A 17 -33.81 -15.99 -46.65
CA SER A 17 -35.15 -15.72 -46.10
C SER A 17 -34.93 -15.18 -44.68
N LEU A 18 -34.80 -13.87 -44.43
CA LEU A 18 -35.89 -12.89 -44.27
C LEU A 18 -37.09 -13.43 -43.49
N VAL A 19 -37.15 -13.10 -42.20
CA VAL A 19 -38.43 -12.89 -41.49
C VAL A 19 -38.47 -11.43 -41.05
N VAL A 20 -39.41 -10.71 -41.65
CA VAL A 20 -39.72 -9.31 -41.43
C VAL A 20 -40.80 -9.18 -40.36
N ALA A 21 -40.54 -8.28 -39.42
CA ALA A 21 -41.42 -7.36 -38.67
C ALA A 21 -42.86 -7.76 -38.28
N ARG A 22 -43.22 -7.40 -37.03
CA ARG A 22 -44.40 -6.55 -36.73
C ARG A 22 -44.31 -5.92 -35.34
N ARG A 23 -44.36 -4.58 -35.28
CA ARG A 23 -44.83 -3.80 -34.12
C ARG A 23 -46.36 -3.74 -34.13
N PRO A 24 -47.00 -3.46 -32.99
CA PRO A 24 -47.95 -2.35 -32.97
C PRO A 24 -47.81 -1.39 -31.77
N LYS A 25 -48.46 -0.24 -31.93
CA LYS A 25 -48.40 1.04 -31.18
C LYS A 25 -49.39 1.13 -29.98
N ALA A 26 -48.97 1.95 -28.99
CA ALA A 26 -49.67 3.03 -28.25
C ALA A 26 -50.67 2.81 -27.07
N HIS A 27 -50.28 3.39 -25.90
CA HIS A 27 -50.95 4.29 -24.90
C HIS A 27 -52.36 3.98 -24.29
N PRO A 28 -52.84 4.70 -23.24
CA PRO A 28 -52.26 5.12 -21.93
C PRO A 28 -53.24 4.94 -20.72
N SER A 29 -52.79 5.05 -19.45
CA SER A 29 -53.59 5.51 -18.28
C SER A 29 -52.67 5.66 -17.03
N THR A 30 -52.41 6.84 -16.46
CA THR A 30 -53.19 7.70 -15.53
C THR A 30 -53.43 7.16 -14.12
N GLY A 31 -53.01 7.95 -13.11
CA GLY A 31 -53.30 7.84 -11.65
C GLY A 31 -52.00 8.04 -10.84
N GLN A 32 -51.52 9.24 -10.50
CA GLN A 32 -52.07 10.29 -9.62
C GLN A 32 -52.24 9.81 -8.17
N SER A 33 -51.26 10.14 -7.32
CA SER A 33 -51.40 10.97 -6.09
C SER A 33 -51.95 10.16 -4.89
N ASP A 34 -51.60 10.35 -3.61
CA ASP A 34 -51.20 11.50 -2.83
C ASP A 34 -50.41 11.04 -1.58
N GLU A 35 -49.71 12.02 -0.98
CA GLU A 35 -49.19 12.02 0.38
C GLU A 35 -50.26 11.68 1.44
N THR A 36 -49.85 11.15 2.60
CA THR A 36 -50.05 11.83 3.90
C THR A 36 -49.44 11.07 5.07
N SER A 37 -48.70 11.81 5.89
CA SER A 37 -48.23 11.44 7.24
C SER A 37 -49.38 11.15 8.20
N ILE A 38 -49.14 10.26 9.18
CA ILE A 38 -49.74 10.38 10.52
C ILE A 38 -48.71 9.95 11.58
N ASN A 39 -48.45 10.85 12.53
CA ASN A 39 -47.70 10.61 13.77
C ASN A 39 -48.51 9.72 14.73
N GLY A 40 -47.83 8.82 15.44
CA GLY A 40 -48.36 8.14 16.61
C GLY A 40 -47.24 7.81 17.59
N VAL A 41 -47.11 8.59 18.66
CA VAL A 41 -46.32 8.24 19.84
C VAL A 41 -47.13 7.25 20.68
N ASN A 42 -46.52 6.13 21.05
CA ASN A 42 -46.79 5.46 22.32
C ASN A 42 -45.54 4.72 22.79
N THR A 43 -45.35 4.82 24.09
CA THR A 43 -44.17 4.48 24.90
C THR A 43 -44.05 3.00 25.22
N ALA A 44 -42.79 2.61 25.49
CA ALA A 44 -42.33 1.55 26.41
C ALA A 44 -41.80 0.23 25.81
N SER A 45 -40.58 -0.05 26.27
CA SER A 45 -39.94 -1.35 26.55
C SER A 45 -39.10 -2.04 25.46
N ASP A 46 -37.87 -2.32 25.87
CA ASP A 46 -36.95 -3.35 25.38
C ASP A 46 -36.20 -3.13 24.06
N ASN A 47 -35.17 -2.27 24.11
CA ASN A 47 -34.06 -2.32 23.15
C ASN A 47 -33.07 -3.43 23.54
N ARG A 48 -33.31 -4.67 23.11
CA ARG A 48 -32.23 -5.65 22.87
C ARG A 48 -31.94 -5.64 21.36
N LYS A 49 -30.82 -5.04 20.95
CA LYS A 49 -30.35 -5.14 19.57
C LYS A 49 -29.83 -6.57 19.34
N LEU A 50 -30.28 -7.20 18.27
CA LEU A 50 -29.93 -8.57 17.87
C LEU A 50 -29.17 -8.50 16.55
N ALA A 51 -28.03 -9.16 16.43
CA ALA A 51 -27.27 -9.23 15.19
C ALA A 51 -27.48 -10.58 14.51
N GLU A 52 -27.67 -10.58 13.19
CA GLU A 52 -27.83 -11.79 12.38
C GLU A 52 -26.51 -12.15 11.69
N ARG A 53 -26.08 -13.41 11.81
CA ARG A 53 -24.95 -13.95 11.07
C ARG A 53 -25.30 -15.30 10.44
N VAL A 54 -24.89 -15.48 9.18
CA VAL A 54 -24.99 -16.75 8.47
C VAL A 54 -23.79 -17.63 8.84
N VAL A 55 -24.06 -18.83 9.34
CA VAL A 55 -23.02 -19.82 9.71
C VAL A 55 -23.18 -21.08 8.86
N ALA A 56 -22.07 -21.54 8.31
CA ALA A 56 -21.99 -22.81 7.57
C ALA A 56 -21.82 -23.97 8.56
N LYS A 57 -22.84 -24.83 8.69
CA LYS A 57 -22.78 -26.04 9.51
C LYS A 57 -22.66 -27.26 8.61
N LYS A 58 -21.64 -28.09 8.88
CA LYS A 58 -21.39 -29.33 8.15
C LYS A 58 -22.18 -30.47 8.81
N ASN A 59 -23.00 -31.17 8.03
CA ASN A 59 -23.71 -32.36 8.51
C ASN A 59 -22.70 -33.50 8.77
N PRO A 60 -22.61 -34.03 10.00
CA PRO A 60 -21.60 -35.02 10.35
C PRO A 60 -21.84 -36.41 9.73
N LEU A 61 -23.03 -36.68 9.19
CA LEU A 61 -23.37 -37.97 8.57
C LEU A 61 -23.25 -37.95 7.05
N THR A 62 -23.58 -36.83 6.40
CA THR A 62 -23.59 -36.71 4.94
C THR A 62 -22.46 -35.85 4.38
N GLY A 63 -21.78 -35.06 5.22
CA GLY A 63 -20.68 -34.18 4.84
C GLY A 63 -21.10 -32.91 4.10
N GLU A 64 -22.39 -32.74 3.81
CA GLU A 64 -22.94 -31.54 3.16
C GLU A 64 -22.88 -30.32 4.08
N ILE A 65 -22.65 -29.15 3.49
CA ILE A 65 -22.57 -27.86 4.20
C ILE A 65 -23.87 -27.11 3.99
N GLU A 66 -24.59 -26.82 5.07
CA GLU A 66 -25.83 -26.06 5.05
C GLU A 66 -25.59 -24.69 5.72
N LEU A 67 -26.04 -23.61 5.07
CA LEU A 67 -25.96 -22.24 5.60
C LEU A 67 -27.22 -21.96 6.43
N LYS A 68 -27.05 -21.63 7.72
CA LYS A 68 -28.14 -21.28 8.62
C LYS A 68 -27.94 -19.88 9.18
N GLU A 69 -29.01 -19.10 9.20
CA GLU A 69 -29.06 -17.81 9.89
C GLU A 69 -29.31 -18.05 11.38
N GLU A 70 -28.40 -17.56 12.21
CA GLU A 70 -28.55 -17.58 13.66
C GLU A 70 -28.54 -16.15 14.21
N GLN A 71 -29.42 -15.90 15.18
CA GLN A 71 -29.57 -14.64 15.88
C GLN A 71 -28.72 -14.65 17.15
N ILE A 72 -27.80 -13.70 17.29
CA ILE A 72 -26.91 -13.59 18.44
C ILE A 72 -27.27 -12.32 19.22
N PRO A 73 -27.48 -12.40 20.55
CA PRO A 73 -27.62 -11.22 21.40
C PRO A 73 -26.34 -10.38 21.34
N LEU A 74 -26.47 -9.10 20.98
CA LEU A 74 -25.38 -8.16 21.20
C LEU A 74 -25.29 -7.96 22.72
N LEU A 75 -24.20 -8.46 23.31
CA LEU A 75 -23.85 -8.10 24.68
C LEU A 75 -23.65 -6.58 24.71
N PRO A 76 -24.20 -5.86 25.71
CA PRO A 76 -23.91 -4.45 25.86
C PRO A 76 -22.40 -4.27 26.03
N ASP A 77 -21.86 -3.21 25.41
CA ASP A 77 -20.49 -2.78 25.61
C ASP A 77 -20.20 -2.77 27.11
N GLU A 78 -19.22 -3.56 27.55
CA GLU A 78 -18.71 -3.49 28.92
C GLU A 78 -18.04 -2.12 29.05
N GLU A 79 -18.82 -1.11 29.44
CA GLU A 79 -18.30 0.08 30.07
C GLU A 79 -17.49 -0.38 31.29
N ASP A 80 -16.22 0.02 31.32
CA ASP A 80 -15.26 -0.29 32.38
C ASP A 80 -15.93 -0.29 33.75
N GLN A 81 -15.97 -1.46 34.40
CA GLN A 81 -16.24 -1.55 35.82
C GLN A 81 -15.08 -0.84 36.53
N VAL A 82 -15.31 0.43 36.86
CA VAL A 82 -14.53 1.15 37.85
C VAL A 82 -14.87 0.45 39.18
N ASP A 83 -13.99 -0.44 39.62
CA ASP A 83 -14.09 -1.07 40.93
C ASP A 83 -14.27 0.02 41.99
N GLU A 84 -15.31 -0.13 42.83
CA GLU A 84 -15.51 0.73 43.98
C GLU A 84 -14.24 0.71 44.84
N VAL A 85 -13.60 1.87 44.95
CA VAL A 85 -12.41 2.07 45.77
C VAL A 85 -12.84 1.93 47.22
N ASP A 86 -12.44 0.83 47.85
CA ASP A 86 -12.45 0.67 49.31
C ASP A 86 -11.61 1.79 49.93
N ASP A 87 -12.27 2.59 50.78
CA ASP A 87 -11.71 3.66 51.58
C ASP A 87 -10.73 3.08 52.61
N SER A 88 -9.54 2.70 52.12
CA SER A 88 -8.38 2.47 52.96
C SER A 88 -7.36 3.57 52.68
N THR A 89 -7.18 4.40 53.69
CA THR A 89 -6.21 5.49 53.74
C THR A 89 -4.79 4.93 53.78
N ASP A 90 -4.20 4.66 52.62
CA ASP A 90 -2.77 4.40 52.50
C ASP A 90 -2.15 5.15 51.29
N PRO A 91 -1.34 6.21 51.49
CA PRO A 91 -0.78 7.04 50.41
C PRO A 91 0.24 6.33 49.48
N ALA A 92 0.42 5.02 49.58
CA ALA A 92 1.53 4.29 48.94
C ALA A 92 1.15 3.45 47.71
N ALA A 93 -0.12 3.39 47.29
CA ALA A 93 -0.57 2.45 46.26
C ALA A 93 -0.92 3.07 44.89
N ALA A 94 -0.46 4.30 44.59
CA ALA A 94 -0.59 4.89 43.26
C ALA A 94 0.71 4.72 42.45
N TYR A 95 1.12 3.47 42.21
CA TYR A 95 2.06 3.16 41.12
C TYR A 95 1.26 2.54 39.98
N THR A 96 0.78 3.38 39.06
CA THR A 96 0.46 2.93 37.71
C THR A 96 1.76 2.42 37.08
N LYS A 97 2.05 1.13 37.26
CA LYS A 97 3.25 0.50 36.72
C LYS A 97 3.11 0.44 35.20
N THR A 98 3.55 1.49 34.51
CA THR A 98 3.74 1.48 33.06
C THR A 98 4.70 0.33 32.72
N ASN A 99 4.36 -0.46 31.70
CA ASN A 99 5.23 -1.55 31.25
C ASN A 99 6.53 -0.93 30.70
N PRO A 100 7.71 -1.20 31.29
CA PRO A 100 8.96 -0.57 30.84
C PRO A 100 9.36 -0.92 29.40
N CYS A 101 8.76 -1.97 28.81
CA CYS A 101 8.96 -2.36 27.42
C CYS A 101 7.96 -1.74 26.43
N ALA A 102 7.02 -0.90 26.89
CA ALA A 102 5.97 -0.35 26.02
C ALA A 102 6.47 0.82 25.16
N ASP A 103 7.42 1.61 25.67
CA ASP A 103 7.79 2.89 25.05
C ASP A 103 8.96 2.78 24.05
N ASP A 104 9.79 1.72 24.15
CA ASP A 104 10.95 1.50 23.29
C ASP A 104 10.88 0.14 22.57
N PRO A 105 10.40 0.09 21.31
CA PRO A 105 10.36 -1.15 20.56
C PRO A 105 11.78 -1.60 20.19
N CYS A 106 12.06 -2.88 20.43
CA CYS A 106 13.32 -3.50 20.03
C CYS A 106 13.45 -3.64 18.51
N GLU A 107 14.69 -3.78 18.03
CA GLU A 107 14.95 -4.04 16.61
C GLU A 107 14.41 -5.41 16.17
N GLU A 108 14.35 -5.63 14.87
CA GLU A 108 13.85 -6.87 14.30
C GLU A 108 14.68 -8.09 14.74
N GLY A 109 14.00 -9.16 15.14
CA GLY A 109 14.66 -10.35 15.66
C GLY A 109 15.00 -10.25 17.14
N GLN A 110 14.62 -9.15 17.80
CA GLN A 110 14.75 -8.95 19.24
C GLN A 110 13.39 -8.91 19.94
N GLU A 111 13.39 -9.27 21.22
CA GLU A 111 12.27 -9.15 22.15
C GLU A 111 12.70 -8.38 23.40
N CYS A 112 11.81 -7.55 23.92
CA CYS A 112 12.08 -6.81 25.14
C CYS A 112 11.87 -7.69 26.36
N SER A 113 12.83 -7.66 27.29
CA SER A 113 12.77 -8.35 28.57
C SER A 113 13.38 -7.49 29.67
N LEU A 114 12.94 -7.64 30.91
CA LEU A 114 13.50 -6.88 32.03
C LEU A 114 14.74 -7.58 32.58
N ASN A 115 15.80 -6.81 32.86
CA ASN A 115 16.97 -7.29 33.59
C ASN A 115 16.71 -7.35 35.12
N ASP A 116 17.70 -7.79 35.89
CA ASP A 116 17.60 -7.91 37.37
C ASP A 116 17.32 -6.57 38.07
N ALA A 117 17.65 -5.45 37.42
CA ALA A 117 17.38 -4.09 37.91
C ALA A 117 15.97 -3.57 37.49
N GLY A 118 15.17 -4.39 36.80
CA GLY A 118 13.85 -4.01 36.29
C GLY A 118 13.89 -3.10 35.06
N GLN A 119 15.04 -2.97 34.39
CA GLN A 119 15.21 -2.13 33.21
C GLN A 119 14.96 -2.93 31.91
N PRO A 120 14.35 -2.33 30.89
CA PRO A 120 14.12 -2.99 29.61
C PRO A 120 15.44 -3.26 28.87
N VAL A 121 15.59 -4.48 28.34
CA VAL A 121 16.72 -4.93 27.54
C VAL A 121 16.22 -5.75 26.36
N CYS A 122 16.72 -5.43 25.16
CA CYS A 122 16.40 -6.11 23.92
C CYS A 122 17.32 -7.32 23.67
N ASN A 123 16.79 -8.52 23.90
CA ASN A 123 17.47 -9.79 23.66
C ASN A 123 17.04 -10.37 22.33
N CYS A 124 17.86 -11.24 21.70
CA CYS A 124 17.39 -11.94 20.50
C CYS A 124 16.18 -12.81 20.87
N ILE A 125 15.19 -12.87 19.99
CA ILE A 125 13.99 -13.71 20.15
C ILE A 125 14.44 -15.15 20.45
N LYS A 126 13.88 -15.77 21.48
CA LYS A 126 14.22 -17.15 21.85
C LYS A 126 13.48 -18.17 21.00
N GLU A 127 12.19 -17.96 20.78
CA GLU A 127 11.32 -18.89 20.08
C GLU A 127 10.47 -18.16 19.05
N CYS A 128 10.43 -18.70 17.84
CA CYS A 128 9.61 -18.19 16.75
C CYS A 128 8.37 -19.08 16.58
N PRO A 129 7.20 -18.50 16.22
CA PRO A 129 6.01 -19.28 15.90
C PRO A 129 6.28 -20.30 14.80
N SER A 130 5.90 -21.55 15.05
CA SER A 130 6.16 -22.69 14.14
C SER A 130 5.07 -22.89 13.07
N ASP A 131 3.96 -22.18 13.19
CA ASP A 131 2.76 -22.30 12.35
C ASP A 131 2.71 -21.26 11.22
N SER A 132 3.81 -20.56 10.95
CA SER A 132 3.86 -19.57 9.88
C SER A 132 3.58 -20.22 8.52
N PRO A 133 2.57 -19.74 7.77
CA PRO A 133 2.25 -20.30 6.46
C PRO A 133 3.23 -19.86 5.37
N ILE A 134 4.10 -18.88 5.64
CA ILE A 134 4.95 -18.20 4.66
C ILE A 134 6.42 -18.35 5.06
N LYS A 135 7.15 -19.11 4.24
CA LYS A 135 8.62 -19.12 4.24
C LYS A 135 9.16 -17.85 3.60
N VAL A 136 10.41 -17.50 3.90
CA VAL A 136 11.06 -16.31 3.35
C VAL A 136 12.44 -16.61 2.78
N CYS A 137 12.88 -15.79 1.84
CA CYS A 137 14.21 -15.86 1.24
C CYS A 137 15.04 -14.68 1.72
N SER A 138 16.31 -14.94 2.03
CA SER A 138 17.28 -13.91 2.40
C SER A 138 18.12 -13.44 1.23
N SER A 139 18.80 -12.30 1.39
CA SER A 139 19.77 -11.75 0.42
C SER A 139 20.96 -12.68 0.17
N THR A 140 21.19 -13.67 1.04
CA THR A 140 22.21 -14.71 0.88
C THR A 140 21.67 -15.99 0.23
N ASN A 141 20.47 -15.93 -0.36
CA ASN A 141 19.77 -17.03 -1.02
C ASN A 141 19.51 -18.24 -0.11
N LYS A 142 19.32 -17.98 1.19
CA LYS A 142 18.90 -18.99 2.18
C LYS A 142 17.42 -18.84 2.53
N THR A 143 16.72 -19.96 2.58
CA THR A 143 15.30 -20.03 2.97
C THR A 143 15.15 -20.18 4.47
N PHE A 144 14.28 -19.37 5.07
CA PHE A 144 13.89 -19.47 6.48
C PHE A 144 12.40 -19.79 6.60
N ASP A 145 12.03 -20.39 7.73
CA ASP A 145 10.65 -20.84 7.97
C ASP A 145 9.66 -19.68 8.16
N SER A 146 10.13 -18.51 8.58
CA SER A 146 9.36 -17.28 8.66
C SER A 146 10.29 -16.06 8.74
N GLU A 147 9.73 -14.84 8.65
CA GLU A 147 10.46 -13.60 8.92
C GLU A 147 11.11 -13.61 10.31
N CYS A 148 10.40 -14.13 11.33
CA CYS A 148 10.94 -14.26 12.69
C CYS A 148 12.24 -15.06 12.71
N HIS A 149 12.25 -16.24 12.07
CA HIS A 149 13.44 -17.11 12.05
C HIS A 149 14.62 -16.45 11.32
N LEU A 150 14.36 -15.69 10.25
CA LEU A 150 15.38 -14.92 9.55
C LEU A 150 15.97 -13.86 10.49
N TYR A 151 15.15 -12.99 11.07
CA TYR A 151 15.66 -11.92 11.92
C TYR A 151 16.28 -12.42 13.23
N GLN A 152 15.77 -13.51 13.80
CA GLN A 152 16.38 -14.20 14.93
C GLN A 152 17.81 -14.65 14.60
N GLN A 153 18.00 -15.34 13.46
CA GLN A 153 19.33 -15.80 13.04
C GLN A 153 20.28 -14.63 12.77
N ARG A 154 19.78 -13.52 12.20
CA ARG A 154 20.57 -12.29 12.05
C ARG A 154 21.03 -11.77 13.42
N CYS A 155 20.12 -11.60 14.37
CA CYS A 155 20.44 -11.11 15.72
C CYS A 155 21.46 -12.00 16.44
N LEU A 156 21.27 -13.33 16.39
CA LEU A 156 22.17 -14.29 17.03
C LEU A 156 23.59 -14.21 16.45
N CYS A 157 23.70 -14.06 15.13
CA CYS A 157 24.99 -13.98 14.44
C CYS A 157 25.67 -12.62 14.58
N GLN A 158 24.92 -11.51 14.65
CA GLN A 158 25.48 -10.19 14.94
C GLN A 158 26.08 -10.07 16.35
N ARG A 159 25.60 -10.90 17.28
CA ARG A 159 26.03 -10.91 18.69
C ARG A 159 26.92 -12.11 19.05
N ASP A 160 27.35 -12.89 18.06
CA ASP A 160 28.19 -14.09 18.24
C ASP A 160 27.65 -15.08 19.29
N LEU A 161 26.32 -15.26 19.34
CA LEU A 161 25.65 -16.14 20.30
C LEU A 161 25.61 -17.60 19.84
N LEU A 162 25.51 -18.54 20.78
CA LEU A 162 25.52 -20.00 20.56
C LEU A 162 24.41 -20.55 19.64
N GLY A 163 23.42 -19.74 19.25
CA GLY A 163 22.38 -20.11 18.29
C GLY A 163 22.63 -19.66 16.84
N CYS A 164 23.73 -18.95 16.58
CA CYS A 164 24.11 -18.59 15.22
C CYS A 164 24.50 -19.84 14.43
N THR A 165 23.77 -20.12 13.35
CA THR A 165 24.02 -21.30 12.50
C THR A 165 25.07 -21.06 11.43
N ASP A 166 25.22 -19.82 10.98
CA ASP A 166 26.19 -19.42 9.97
C ASP A 166 26.59 -17.95 10.14
N PRO A 167 27.89 -17.64 10.34
CA PRO A 167 28.39 -16.27 10.48
C PRO A 167 28.03 -15.33 9.31
N THR A 168 27.75 -15.85 8.10
CA THR A 168 27.31 -15.00 6.98
C THR A 168 25.93 -14.39 7.21
N ASN A 169 25.15 -14.92 8.15
CA ASN A 169 23.80 -14.44 8.43
C ASN A 169 23.79 -13.10 9.19
N LYS A 170 24.94 -12.60 9.66
CA LYS A 170 25.03 -11.34 10.40
C LYS A 170 24.54 -10.11 9.61
N ASP A 171 24.72 -10.12 8.29
CA ASP A 171 24.35 -9.01 7.37
C ASP A 171 23.21 -9.40 6.42
N MET A 172 22.61 -10.58 6.60
CA MET A 172 21.56 -11.03 5.70
C MET A 172 20.30 -10.18 5.89
N GLN A 173 19.61 -9.90 4.80
CA GLN A 173 18.38 -9.12 4.79
C GLN A 173 17.25 -9.98 4.23
N LEU A 174 16.00 -9.64 4.53
CA LEU A 174 14.85 -10.22 3.85
C LEU A 174 14.89 -9.79 2.38
N GLU A 175 14.73 -10.74 1.46
CA GLU A 175 14.79 -10.52 0.01
C GLU A 175 13.38 -10.56 -0.60
N TYR A 176 12.60 -11.59 -0.28
CA TYR A 176 11.17 -11.68 -0.61
C TYR A 176 10.44 -12.74 0.25
N LEU A 177 9.10 -12.63 0.30
CA LEU A 177 8.21 -13.42 1.15
C LEU A 177 7.80 -14.77 0.55
N ARG A 178 8.79 -15.60 0.17
CA ARG A 178 8.62 -17.00 -0.25
C ARG A 178 9.91 -17.77 0.04
N GLY A 179 9.88 -19.09 -0.01
CA GLY A 179 11.11 -19.88 -0.07
C GLY A 179 11.98 -19.47 -1.26
N CYS A 180 13.30 -19.56 -1.10
CA CYS A 180 14.24 -19.21 -2.17
C CYS A 180 13.98 -20.06 -3.42
N ARG A 181 14.12 -19.43 -4.58
CA ARG A 181 13.97 -20.06 -5.88
C ARG A 181 15.04 -19.51 -6.80
N GLU A 182 15.31 -20.23 -7.87
CA GLU A 182 16.19 -19.74 -8.92
C GLU A 182 15.51 -18.56 -9.63
N LEU A 183 16.11 -17.37 -9.50
CA LEU A 183 15.77 -16.21 -10.30
C LEU A 183 16.76 -16.14 -11.46
N ALA A 184 16.27 -15.90 -12.68
CA ALA A 184 17.14 -15.69 -13.83
C ALA A 184 18.03 -14.45 -13.59
N LEU A 185 19.17 -14.37 -14.27
CA LEU A 185 19.96 -13.14 -14.25
C LEU A 185 19.25 -12.05 -15.03
N CYS A 186 19.24 -10.82 -14.51
CA CYS A 186 18.72 -9.67 -15.24
C CYS A 186 19.68 -9.35 -16.37
N THR A 187 19.22 -9.54 -17.60
CA THR A 187 20.04 -9.24 -18.78
C THR A 187 20.24 -7.73 -18.92
N GLN A 188 21.28 -7.32 -19.65
CA GLN A 188 21.55 -5.90 -19.86
C GLN A 188 20.39 -5.18 -20.58
N ASP A 189 19.76 -5.85 -21.54
CA ASP A 189 18.61 -5.30 -22.27
C ASP A 189 17.38 -5.15 -21.37
N GLU A 190 17.13 -6.13 -20.50
CA GLU A 190 16.09 -6.07 -19.48
C GLU A 190 16.34 -4.93 -18.50
N MET A 191 17.56 -4.80 -17.97
CA MET A 191 17.93 -3.73 -17.05
C MET A 191 17.79 -2.35 -17.68
N ALA A 192 18.16 -2.19 -18.95
CA ALA A 192 18.01 -0.94 -19.69
C ALA A 192 16.53 -0.53 -19.86
N ASP A 193 15.62 -1.50 -20.03
CA ASP A 193 14.19 -1.28 -20.20
C ASP A 193 13.41 -1.21 -18.87
N PHE A 194 14.02 -1.69 -17.78
CA PHE A 194 13.37 -1.84 -16.47
C PHE A 194 12.84 -0.51 -15.89
N PRO A 195 13.60 0.61 -15.85
CA PRO A 195 13.10 1.88 -15.29
C PRO A 195 11.82 2.36 -15.97
N ARG A 196 11.75 2.18 -17.28
CA ARG A 196 10.60 2.56 -18.11
C ARG A 196 9.36 1.75 -17.73
N ARG A 197 9.49 0.42 -17.64
CA ARG A 197 8.39 -0.48 -17.25
C ARG A 197 7.94 -0.25 -15.82
N MET A 198 8.88 -0.04 -14.91
CA MET A 198 8.61 0.27 -13.52
C MET A 198 7.80 1.58 -13.41
N GLY A 199 8.19 2.63 -14.14
CA GLY A 199 7.44 3.88 -14.22
C GLY A 199 6.00 3.71 -14.73
N ASP A 200 5.82 2.98 -15.84
CA ASP A 200 4.50 2.65 -16.39
C ASP A 200 3.65 1.86 -15.38
N TRP A 201 4.25 0.88 -14.71
CA TRP A 201 3.60 0.07 -13.69
C TRP A 201 3.18 0.91 -12.48
N LEU A 202 4.03 1.78 -11.97
CA LEU A 202 3.71 2.68 -10.85
C LEU A 202 2.53 3.61 -11.19
N PHE A 203 2.47 4.12 -12.42
CA PHE A 203 1.31 4.87 -12.89
C PHE A 203 0.03 4.01 -12.85
N GLN A 204 0.09 2.78 -13.37
CA GLN A 204 -1.07 1.89 -13.36
C GLN A 204 -1.54 1.57 -11.93
N ILE A 205 -0.61 1.34 -10.99
CA ILE A 205 -0.93 1.14 -9.57
C ILE A 205 -1.62 2.38 -8.99
N MET A 206 -1.07 3.58 -9.22
CA MET A 206 -1.66 4.82 -8.72
C MET A 206 -3.08 5.03 -9.26
N LYS A 207 -3.30 4.74 -10.55
CA LYS A 207 -4.60 4.82 -11.21
C LYS A 207 -5.60 3.83 -10.59
N GLU A 208 -5.22 2.57 -10.45
CA GLU A 208 -6.07 1.51 -9.91
C GLU A 208 -6.49 1.79 -8.45
N LEU A 209 -5.55 2.30 -7.63
CA LEU A 209 -5.85 2.74 -6.27
C LEU A 209 -6.83 3.92 -6.25
N ALA A 210 -6.71 4.85 -7.21
CA ALA A 210 -7.64 5.98 -7.30
C ALA A 210 -9.06 5.52 -7.69
N GLU A 211 -9.17 4.59 -8.64
CA GLU A 211 -10.43 3.99 -9.08
C GLU A 211 -11.13 3.23 -7.95
N ARG A 212 -10.38 2.48 -7.13
CA ARG A 212 -10.91 1.78 -5.93
C ARG A 212 -11.14 2.68 -4.73
N ASN A 213 -10.86 3.98 -4.84
CA ASN A 213 -10.89 4.93 -3.75
C ASN A 213 -9.92 4.67 -2.59
N GLU A 214 -8.87 3.88 -2.83
CA GLU A 214 -7.81 3.54 -1.87
C GLU A 214 -6.64 4.54 -1.91
N LEU A 215 -6.52 5.36 -2.97
CA LEU A 215 -5.53 6.42 -3.03
C LEU A 215 -5.89 7.56 -2.05
N PRO A 216 -4.98 7.97 -1.14
CA PRO A 216 -5.23 9.06 -0.21
C PRO A 216 -5.63 10.35 -0.93
N ALA A 217 -6.61 11.07 -0.38
CA ALA A 217 -7.27 12.21 -1.04
C ALA A 217 -6.27 13.27 -1.55
N GLN A 218 -5.20 13.53 -0.80
CA GLN A 218 -4.12 14.46 -1.16
C GLN A 218 -3.40 14.13 -2.47
N TYR A 219 -3.32 12.84 -2.83
CA TYR A 219 -2.62 12.38 -4.04
C TYR A 219 -3.55 12.27 -5.27
N ARG A 220 -4.87 12.35 -5.11
CA ARG A 220 -5.83 12.27 -6.22
C ARG A 220 -5.66 13.38 -7.26
N LYS A 221 -5.25 14.57 -6.84
CA LYS A 221 -4.93 15.67 -7.78
C LYS A 221 -3.76 15.32 -8.69
N TYR A 222 -2.79 14.57 -8.18
CA TYR A 222 -1.58 14.19 -8.90
C TYR A 222 -1.83 13.02 -9.85
N GLU A 223 -2.67 12.06 -9.44
CA GLU A 223 -3.14 11.00 -10.32
C GLU A 223 -3.84 11.60 -11.56
N LYS A 224 -4.87 12.46 -11.37
CA LYS A 224 -5.57 13.12 -12.49
C LYS A 224 -4.67 13.94 -13.40
N ARG A 225 -3.62 14.57 -12.86
CA ARG A 225 -2.63 15.31 -13.66
C ARG A 225 -1.74 14.38 -14.47
N SER A 226 -1.43 13.21 -13.93
CA SER A 226 -0.61 12.19 -14.56
C SER A 226 -1.38 11.46 -15.66
N GLU A 227 -2.65 11.14 -15.44
CA GLU A 227 -3.51 10.52 -16.45
C GLU A 227 -3.61 11.36 -17.73
N LYS A 228 -3.75 12.69 -17.60
CA LYS A 228 -3.80 13.62 -18.74
C LYS A 228 -2.50 13.67 -19.57
N LYS A 229 -1.37 13.32 -18.96
CA LYS A 229 -0.04 13.40 -19.58
C LYS A 229 0.52 12.02 -19.96
N TYR A 230 -0.18 10.95 -19.59
CA TYR A 230 0.34 9.59 -19.72
C TYR A 230 0.62 9.22 -21.17
N GLN A 231 1.84 8.77 -21.40
CA GLN A 231 2.29 8.16 -22.64
C GLN A 231 3.14 6.95 -22.27
N PRO A 232 2.92 5.77 -22.88
CA PRO A 232 3.68 4.57 -22.55
C PRO A 232 5.19 4.80 -22.65
N GLY A 233 5.89 4.49 -21.57
CA GLY A 233 7.33 4.59 -21.47
C GLY A 233 7.89 5.99 -21.28
N GLN A 234 7.06 7.00 -21.04
CA GLN A 234 7.51 8.30 -20.57
C GLN A 234 7.48 8.32 -19.04
N PRO A 235 8.56 8.78 -18.37
CA PRO A 235 8.56 8.88 -16.92
C PRO A 235 7.55 9.95 -16.48
N LEU A 236 6.77 9.64 -15.44
CA LEU A 236 5.79 10.55 -14.87
C LEU A 236 6.22 10.89 -13.43
N PRO A 237 6.47 12.18 -13.10
CA PRO A 237 6.96 12.55 -11.78
C PRO A 237 6.04 12.08 -10.65
N HIS A 238 4.74 12.35 -10.74
CA HIS A 238 3.91 12.13 -9.55
C HIS A 238 3.68 10.67 -9.16
N PRO A 239 3.44 9.69 -10.05
CA PRO A 239 3.34 8.29 -9.65
C PRO A 239 4.64 7.77 -9.03
N ILE A 240 5.79 8.19 -9.58
CA ILE A 240 7.12 7.85 -9.08
C ILE A 240 7.32 8.41 -7.66
N LEU A 241 7.11 9.71 -7.48
CA LEU A 241 7.32 10.40 -6.20
C LEU A 241 6.27 9.98 -5.16
N TRP A 242 5.01 9.77 -5.55
CA TRP A 242 3.98 9.27 -4.66
C TRP A 242 4.35 7.89 -4.13
N LYS A 243 4.88 7.01 -4.97
CA LYS A 243 5.24 5.66 -4.53
C LYS A 243 6.34 5.71 -3.47
N PHE A 244 7.32 6.59 -3.62
CA PHE A 244 8.32 6.83 -2.57
C PHE A 244 7.63 7.18 -1.23
N CYS A 245 6.74 8.17 -1.23
CA CYS A 245 5.99 8.57 -0.03
C CYS A 245 5.06 7.46 0.52
N ASP A 246 4.60 6.54 -0.34
CA ASP A 246 3.77 5.40 0.06
C ASP A 246 4.60 4.28 0.72
N LEU A 247 5.91 4.23 0.44
CA LEU A 247 6.84 3.27 1.05
C LEU A 247 7.46 3.83 2.34
N ASP A 248 7.84 5.12 2.36
CA ASP A 248 8.42 5.85 3.51
C ASP A 248 7.36 6.08 4.61
N LYS A 249 7.07 5.03 5.38
CA LYS A 249 6.02 5.02 6.40
C LYS A 249 6.56 4.68 7.79
N GLY A 250 7.71 4.02 7.93
CA GLY A 250 8.11 3.45 9.20
C GLY A 250 9.60 3.19 9.36
N PRO A 251 10.37 4.12 9.96
CA PRO A 251 10.00 5.50 10.31
C PRO A 251 9.85 6.39 9.07
N ASN A 252 9.07 7.47 9.14
CA ASN A 252 9.06 8.47 8.06
C ASN A 252 10.35 9.31 8.14
N ASP A 253 11.45 8.77 7.61
CA ASP A 253 12.80 9.34 7.72
C ASP A 253 13.29 9.93 6.39
N ARG A 254 12.43 10.03 5.37
CA ARG A 254 12.75 10.45 3.99
C ARG A 254 13.74 9.52 3.30
N HIS A 255 13.83 8.29 3.76
CA HIS A 255 14.54 7.23 3.10
C HIS A 255 13.60 6.04 2.98
N VAL A 256 13.82 5.22 1.97
CA VAL A 256 13.09 3.97 1.81
C VAL A 256 14.06 2.83 2.07
N SER A 257 13.88 2.15 3.20
CA SER A 257 14.69 0.99 3.58
C SER A 257 14.34 -0.26 2.75
N ARG A 258 15.20 -1.28 2.74
CA ARG A 258 14.90 -2.57 2.09
C ARG A 258 13.62 -3.24 2.61
N LYS A 259 13.29 -3.02 3.88
CA LYS A 259 12.03 -3.49 4.47
C LYS A 259 10.83 -2.78 3.86
N GLU A 260 10.91 -1.45 3.72
CA GLU A 260 9.84 -0.66 3.11
C GLU A 260 9.67 -0.95 1.63
N LEU A 261 10.72 -1.43 0.94
CA LEU A 261 10.64 -1.92 -0.45
C LEU A 261 9.87 -3.24 -0.59
N MET A 262 9.59 -3.97 0.50
CA MET A 262 8.93 -5.28 0.44
C MET A 262 7.64 -5.30 -0.38
N PRO A 263 6.71 -4.33 -0.30
CA PRO A 263 5.49 -4.33 -1.12
C PRO A 263 5.74 -4.25 -2.63
N ILE A 264 6.92 -3.79 -3.08
CA ILE A 264 7.31 -3.76 -4.49
C ILE A 264 8.06 -5.04 -4.88
N ARG A 265 8.80 -5.65 -3.96
CA ARG A 265 9.56 -6.88 -4.19
C ARG A 265 8.71 -8.16 -4.04
N ALA A 266 7.65 -8.10 -3.24
CA ALA A 266 6.81 -9.24 -2.87
C ALA A 266 5.85 -9.74 -3.97
N PRO A 267 5.20 -8.88 -4.79
CA PRO A 267 4.45 -9.36 -5.93
C PRO A 267 5.46 -9.80 -6.99
N LEU A 268 5.33 -11.04 -7.47
CA LEU A 268 6.08 -11.57 -8.62
C LEU A 268 5.61 -10.85 -9.89
N ILE A 269 5.94 -9.57 -9.98
CA ILE A 269 5.69 -8.73 -11.15
C ILE A 269 6.60 -9.21 -12.30
N PRO A 270 6.21 -9.01 -13.56
CA PRO A 270 7.10 -9.29 -14.68
C PRO A 270 8.46 -8.60 -14.48
N MET A 271 9.55 -9.35 -14.72
CA MET A 271 10.94 -8.90 -14.53
C MET A 271 11.33 -8.72 -13.05
N GLU A 272 10.79 -9.56 -12.19
CA GLU A 272 11.09 -9.58 -10.75
C GLU A 272 12.59 -9.75 -10.46
N HIS A 273 13.29 -10.47 -11.34
CA HIS A 273 14.71 -10.73 -11.23
C HIS A 273 15.58 -9.48 -11.47
N CYS A 274 15.00 -8.42 -12.02
CA CYS A 274 15.64 -7.13 -12.21
C CYS A 274 15.42 -6.16 -11.05
N ILE A 275 14.43 -6.38 -10.17
CA ILE A 275 14.09 -5.43 -9.09
C ILE A 275 15.27 -5.27 -8.14
N ALA A 276 15.80 -6.39 -7.63
CA ALA A 276 16.91 -6.38 -6.69
C ALA A 276 18.15 -5.66 -7.24
N PRO A 277 18.73 -6.09 -8.39
CA PRO A 277 19.91 -5.41 -8.94
C PRO A 277 19.61 -3.96 -9.36
N PHE A 278 18.40 -3.65 -9.82
CA PHE A 278 18.03 -2.27 -10.14
C PHE A 278 18.08 -1.37 -8.90
N LEU A 279 17.46 -1.79 -7.79
CA LEU A 279 17.44 -1.01 -6.56
C LEU A 279 18.82 -0.91 -5.91
N ASP A 280 19.63 -1.97 -6.01
CA ASP A 280 21.02 -1.95 -5.55
C ASP A 280 21.87 -0.99 -6.41
N ASP A 281 21.63 -0.87 -7.72
CA ASP A 281 22.26 0.13 -8.61
C ASP A 281 21.77 1.57 -8.33
N CYS A 282 20.59 1.73 -7.73
CA CYS A 282 20.04 3.03 -7.36
C CYS A 282 20.63 3.60 -6.07
N ASP A 283 21.09 2.73 -5.18
CA ASP A 283 21.71 3.07 -3.90
C ASP A 283 23.18 3.45 -4.14
N THR A 284 23.41 4.75 -4.41
CA THR A 284 24.70 5.22 -4.94
C THR A 284 25.77 5.36 -3.86
N ASP A 285 25.37 5.58 -2.61
CA ASP A 285 26.25 5.61 -1.45
C ASP A 285 26.31 4.26 -0.69
N ASN A 286 25.52 3.28 -1.14
CA ASN A 286 25.49 1.90 -0.66
C ASN A 286 25.19 1.84 0.85
N ASP A 287 24.25 2.67 1.30
CA ASP A 287 23.78 2.74 2.68
C ASP A 287 22.55 1.82 2.95
N HIS A 288 22.11 1.09 1.93
CA HIS A 288 20.95 0.19 1.90
C HIS A 288 19.61 0.88 2.09
N LYS A 289 19.57 2.19 1.83
CA LYS A 289 18.37 2.99 1.78
C LYS A 289 18.34 3.76 0.46
N LEU A 290 17.15 4.16 0.06
CA LEU A 290 16.97 5.01 -1.12
C LEU A 290 16.48 6.38 -0.68
N THR A 291 17.21 7.42 -1.07
CA THR A 291 16.72 8.79 -0.97
C THR A 291 15.71 9.11 -2.08
N LEU A 292 14.92 10.18 -1.91
CA LEU A 292 13.99 10.65 -2.95
C LEU A 292 14.73 10.99 -4.26
N SER A 293 15.95 11.52 -4.15
CA SER A 293 16.78 11.90 -5.31
C SER A 293 17.24 10.67 -6.09
N GLU A 294 17.76 9.66 -5.40
CA GLU A 294 18.17 8.40 -6.01
C GLU A 294 17.00 7.70 -6.69
N TRP A 295 15.88 7.55 -5.97
CA TRP A 295 14.65 6.96 -6.51
C TRP A 295 14.17 7.66 -7.79
N GLY A 296 14.09 8.99 -7.77
CA GLY A 296 13.66 9.78 -8.92
C GLY A 296 14.61 9.67 -10.11
N LYS A 297 15.92 9.82 -9.87
CA LYS A 297 16.96 9.70 -10.92
C LYS A 297 16.99 8.31 -11.54
N CYS A 298 16.84 7.27 -10.72
CA CYS A 298 16.82 5.89 -11.19
C CYS A 298 15.65 5.62 -12.14
N LEU A 299 14.50 6.21 -11.85
CA LEU A 299 13.30 6.14 -12.69
C LEU A 299 13.24 7.24 -13.76
N LYS A 300 14.41 7.81 -14.10
CA LYS A 300 14.64 8.73 -15.23
C LYS A 300 13.87 10.05 -15.14
N LEU A 301 13.63 10.56 -13.94
CA LEU A 301 13.18 11.93 -13.74
C LEU A 301 14.34 12.92 -13.84
N ASP A 302 14.06 14.09 -14.41
CA ASP A 302 15.00 15.21 -14.37
C ASP A 302 15.05 15.83 -12.97
N GLU A 303 16.18 16.42 -12.58
CA GLU A 303 16.35 16.99 -11.23
C GLU A 303 15.30 18.05 -10.88
N GLY A 304 14.86 18.83 -11.86
CA GLY A 304 13.81 19.84 -11.68
C GLY A 304 12.40 19.27 -11.49
N GLU A 305 12.20 17.98 -11.74
CA GLU A 305 10.91 17.29 -11.57
C GLU A 305 10.80 16.54 -10.24
N ILE A 306 11.92 16.34 -9.53
CA ILE A 306 11.97 15.62 -8.25
C ILE A 306 11.57 16.57 -7.12
N GLU A 307 10.27 16.65 -6.89
CA GLU A 307 9.68 17.45 -5.81
C GLU A 307 9.27 16.57 -4.62
N ASP A 308 9.54 17.00 -3.39
CA ASP A 308 9.02 16.34 -2.19
C ASP A 308 7.51 16.65 -2.05
N ILE A 309 6.68 15.70 -2.49
CA ILE A 309 5.22 15.77 -2.43
C ILE A 309 4.62 15.02 -1.23
N CYS A 310 5.45 14.52 -0.31
CA CYS A 310 5.00 13.71 0.80
C CYS A 310 4.20 14.56 1.81
N SER A 311 3.11 14.02 2.37
CA SER A 311 2.18 14.78 3.24
C SER A 311 2.83 15.41 4.48
N HIS A 312 3.86 14.78 5.04
CA HIS A 312 4.56 15.30 6.22
C HIS A 312 5.41 16.54 5.89
N ALA A 313 5.93 16.65 4.67
CA ALA A 313 6.58 17.85 4.17
C ALA A 313 5.60 19.04 4.05
N MET A 314 4.30 18.76 3.83
CA MET A 314 3.27 19.81 3.83
C MET A 314 2.90 20.29 5.24
N GLN A 315 3.07 19.46 6.28
CA GLN A 315 2.79 19.85 7.68
C GLN A 315 3.91 20.73 8.27
N GLN A 316 5.17 20.52 7.89
CA GLN A 316 6.28 21.38 8.34
C GLN A 316 6.28 22.78 7.68
N ASN A 317 5.67 22.93 6.51
CA ASN A 317 5.53 24.22 5.81
C ASN A 317 4.38 25.10 6.35
N GLY A 318 3.73 24.70 7.45
CA GLY A 318 2.76 25.53 8.20
C GLY A 318 3.39 26.64 9.05
N MET A 319 4.71 26.65 9.23
CA MET A 319 5.42 27.70 9.98
C MET A 319 6.13 28.69 9.02
N LYS A 320 5.42 29.79 8.73
CA LYS A 320 5.90 31.09 8.23
C LYS A 320 6.53 31.14 6.82
N ARG A 321 5.76 31.69 5.87
CA ARG A 321 6.35 32.46 4.75
C ARG A 321 7.18 33.63 5.32
N PRO A 322 8.41 33.90 4.84
CA PRO A 322 9.10 35.12 5.18
C PRO A 322 8.34 36.30 4.58
N ARG A 323 7.90 37.19 5.46
CA ARG A 323 7.30 38.47 5.13
C ARG A 323 8.44 39.38 4.66
N SER A 324 8.55 39.62 3.37
CA SER A 324 9.38 40.71 2.84
C SER A 324 8.77 42.04 3.31
N SER A 325 9.49 42.81 4.10
CA SER A 325 9.20 44.21 4.38
C SER A 325 10.48 44.95 4.80
N GLY A 326 10.65 46.13 4.21
CA GLY A 326 11.74 47.08 4.44
C GLY A 326 12.14 47.72 3.10
N ASN A 327 11.26 48.50 2.48
CA ASN A 327 11.12 49.97 2.59
C ASN A 327 11.93 50.74 1.53
N GLU A 328 11.22 51.14 0.46
CA GLU A 328 11.12 52.45 -0.20
C GLU A 328 12.24 53.53 -0.03
N PRO A 329 12.48 54.36 -1.07
CA PRO A 329 11.57 55.50 -1.30
C PRO A 329 11.14 55.79 -2.74
N ILE A 330 9.95 56.36 -2.79
CA ILE A 330 9.20 57.00 -3.87
C ILE A 330 9.98 58.19 -4.47
N THR A 331 10.00 58.27 -5.80
CA THR A 331 10.06 59.56 -6.51
C THR A 331 8.88 59.64 -7.48
N ASN A 332 8.12 60.73 -7.32
CA ASN A 332 7.05 61.17 -8.21
C ASN A 332 7.55 61.39 -9.64
N ASP A 333 6.65 61.23 -10.61
CA ASP A 333 6.33 62.16 -11.73
C ASP A 333 5.30 61.40 -12.60
N GLN A 334 4.00 61.69 -12.45
CA GLN A 334 3.20 62.61 -13.28
C GLN A 334 3.20 62.27 -14.78
N ASP A 335 2.01 61.82 -15.21
CA ASP A 335 1.25 62.16 -16.42
C ASP A 335 2.03 62.48 -17.71
N ASP A 336 1.72 61.76 -18.79
CA ASP A 336 1.20 62.36 -20.02
C ASP A 336 0.64 61.26 -20.95
N GLU A 337 -0.66 61.32 -21.20
CA GLU A 337 -1.29 60.84 -22.43
C GLU A 337 -0.83 61.75 -23.57
N ASP A 338 -0.42 61.20 -24.72
CA ASP A 338 -1.02 61.53 -26.02
C ASP A 338 -0.29 60.84 -27.19
N ASN A 339 -1.10 60.07 -27.92
CA ASN A 339 -1.33 60.13 -29.36
C ASN A 339 -0.20 60.14 -30.41
N ASP A 340 -0.50 59.34 -31.45
CA ASP A 340 -0.31 59.57 -32.88
C ASP A 340 0.95 59.10 -33.62
N GLU A 341 0.65 58.32 -34.68
CA GLU A 341 1.32 58.16 -35.99
C GLU A 341 2.68 57.43 -35.96
N GLU A 342 2.95 56.39 -36.77
CA GLU A 342 2.55 56.05 -38.14
C GLU A 342 2.72 54.54 -38.42
#